data_AF-A0A2P4QM08-F1
#
_entry.id   AF-A0A2P4QM08-F1
#
_cell.length_a   1.000
_cell.length_b   1.000
_cell.length_c   1.000
_cell.angle_alpha   90.00
_cell.angle_beta   90.00
_cell.angle_gamma   90.00
#
_symmetry.space_group_name_H-M   'P 1'
#
loop_
_entity.id
_entity.type
_entity.pdbx_description
1 polymer ?
#
loop_
_entity_poly.entity_id
_entity_poly.type
_entity_poly.pdbx_seq_one_letter_code
_entity_poly.pdbx_strand_id
1 'polypeptide(L)'
;MKICNGLRPKSNYKIPQLILDIINQCWDADPLKRPKAYELEDLFTILWSACDSSDSLISEQAKEADEINKKSSSTDQSTLLSTSTLSYITHPQAVYTSRLLDYKNLPEPKNSNNDDSEYSDSLRMDFTKLDINSKGNYFCM
;
A
#
# COMPACT_ATOMS: atom_id res chain seq x y z
N MET A 1 1.26 0.96 -23.08
CA MET A 1 1.30 1.38 -21.66
C MET A 1 0.81 0.20 -20.80
N LYS A 2 1.69 -0.43 -20.00
CA LYS A 2 1.36 -1.68 -19.27
C LYS A 2 0.31 -1.48 -18.15
N ILE A 3 0.31 -0.31 -17.52
CA ILE A 3 -0.60 0.03 -16.41
C ILE A 3 -2.08 0.10 -16.80
N CYS A 4 -2.40 0.43 -18.06
CA CYS A 4 -3.77 0.43 -18.56
C CYS A 4 -4.33 -1.00 -18.65
N ASN A 5 -3.45 -2.00 -18.77
CA ASN A 5 -3.81 -3.42 -18.80
C ASN A 5 -3.84 -4.05 -17.40
N GLY A 6 -3.98 -3.24 -16.34
CA GLY A 6 -4.08 -3.72 -14.96
C GLY A 6 -2.76 -4.17 -14.32
N LEU A 7 -1.62 -4.09 -15.03
CA LEU A 7 -0.33 -4.43 -14.42
C LEU A 7 0.03 -3.43 -13.32
N ARG A 8 0.36 -3.95 -12.14
CA ARG A 8 0.80 -3.22 -10.95
C ARG A 8 2.14 -3.78 -10.45
N PRO A 9 2.98 -2.96 -9.79
CA PRO A 9 4.19 -3.46 -9.15
C PRO A 9 3.87 -4.56 -8.14
N LYS A 10 4.68 -5.61 -8.10
CA LYS A 10 4.65 -6.63 -7.04
C LYS A 10 5.78 -6.32 -6.05
N SER A 11 5.49 -6.37 -4.75
CA SER A 11 6.53 -6.28 -3.73
C SER A 11 7.28 -7.62 -3.62
N ASN A 12 8.56 -7.55 -3.32
CA ASN A 12 9.40 -8.71 -2.98
C ASN A 12 9.45 -8.96 -1.46
N TYR A 13 8.61 -8.27 -0.70
CA TYR A 13 8.43 -8.39 0.74
C TYR A 13 6.93 -8.40 1.06
N LYS A 14 6.59 -9.00 2.20
CA LYS A 14 5.23 -9.01 2.76
C LYS A 14 4.88 -7.60 3.22
N ILE A 15 3.73 -7.11 2.74
CA ILE A 15 3.12 -5.85 3.16
C ILE A 15 1.98 -6.20 4.14
N PRO A 16 1.80 -5.44 5.24
CA PRO A 16 0.62 -5.57 6.10
C PRO A 16 -0.68 -5.50 5.28
N GLN A 17 -1.63 -6.39 5.56
CA GLN A 17 -2.83 -6.56 4.72
C GLN A 17 -3.61 -5.25 4.57
N LEU A 18 -3.76 -4.48 5.66
CA LEU A 18 -4.45 -3.19 5.64
C LEU A 18 -3.81 -2.19 4.67
N ILE A 19 -2.48 -2.13 4.61
CA ILE A 19 -1.76 -1.25 3.68
C ILE A 19 -1.94 -1.74 2.25
N LEU A 20 -1.93 -3.06 2.02
CA LEU A 20 -2.20 -3.64 0.72
C LEU A 20 -3.62 -3.30 0.22
N ASP A 21 -4.62 -3.33 1.10
CA ASP A 21 -5.99 -2.93 0.80
C ASP A 21 -6.08 -1.46 0.38
N ILE A 22 -5.39 -0.56 1.11
CA ILE A 22 -5.33 0.87 0.77
C ILE A 22 -4.71 1.06 -0.62
N ILE A 23 -3.58 0.41 -0.91
CA ILE A 23 -2.91 0.48 -2.22
C ILE A 23 -3.85 0.01 -3.34
N ASN A 24 -4.54 -1.12 -3.13
CA ASN A 24 -5.47 -1.68 -4.10
C ASN A 24 -6.64 -0.73 -4.40
N GLN A 25 -7.22 -0.11 -3.37
CA GLN A 25 -8.30 0.87 -3.54
C GLN A 25 -7.82 2.15 -4.22
N CYS A 26 -6.62 2.64 -3.91
CA CYS A 26 -6.04 3.83 -4.54
C CYS A 26 -5.80 3.66 -6.05
N TRP A 27 -5.55 2.43 -6.51
CA TRP A 27 -5.19 2.14 -7.90
C TRP A 27 -6.31 1.49 -8.71
N ASP A 28 -7.54 1.52 -8.22
CA ASP A 28 -8.72 1.07 -8.96
C ASP A 28 -8.81 1.80 -10.31
N ALA A 29 -9.10 1.06 -11.38
CA ALA A 29 -9.30 1.59 -12.71
C ALA A 29 -10.50 2.55 -12.77
N ASP A 30 -11.53 2.31 -11.96
CA ASP A 30 -12.69 3.20 -11.80
C ASP A 30 -12.35 4.33 -10.81
N PRO A 31 -12.27 5.60 -11.27
CA PRO A 31 -11.96 6.73 -10.39
C PRO A 31 -12.98 6.93 -9.26
N LEU A 32 -14.23 6.49 -9.45
CA LEU A 32 -15.29 6.63 -8.44
C LEU A 32 -15.11 5.65 -7.28
N LYS A 33 -14.33 4.58 -7.46
CA LYS A 33 -14.00 3.60 -6.42
C LYS A 33 -12.74 3.94 -5.63
N ARG A 34 -12.00 4.98 -6.05
CA ARG A 34 -10.81 5.43 -5.33
C ARG A 34 -11.21 6.24 -4.11
N PRO A 35 -10.50 6.10 -2.98
CA PRO A 35 -10.72 6.94 -1.83
C PRO A 35 -10.35 8.39 -2.17
N LYS A 36 -11.05 9.33 -1.54
CA LYS A 36 -10.71 10.74 -1.63
C LYS A 36 -9.50 11.04 -0.75
N ALA A 37 -8.79 12.12 -1.07
CA ALA A 37 -7.58 12.50 -0.34
C ALA A 37 -7.83 12.72 1.16
N TYR A 38 -8.94 13.36 1.54
CA TYR A 38 -9.28 13.59 2.95
C TYR A 38 -9.61 12.28 3.69
N GLU A 39 -10.23 11.30 3.01
CA GLU A 39 -10.53 9.99 3.61
C GLU A 39 -9.24 9.21 3.91
N LEU A 40 -8.23 9.35 3.04
CA LEU A 40 -6.90 8.79 3.28
C LEU A 40 -6.17 9.52 4.42
N GLU A 41 -6.28 10.84 4.50
CA GLU A 41 -5.69 11.63 5.58
C GLU A 41 -6.25 11.22 6.96
N ASP A 42 -7.58 11.13 7.08
CA ASP A 42 -8.25 10.66 8.29
C ASP A 42 -7.80 9.24 8.64
N LEU A 43 -7.78 8.34 7.65
CA LEU A 43 -7.32 6.97 7.83
C LEU A 43 -5.88 6.92 8.35
N PHE A 44 -4.94 7.59 7.70
CA PHE A 44 -3.53 7.59 8.11
C PHE A 44 -3.32 8.21 9.50
N THR A 45 -4.11 9.20 9.87
CA THR A 45 -4.11 9.79 11.22
C THR A 45 -4.52 8.75 12.27
N ILE A 46 -5.58 7.98 11.98
CA ILE A 46 -6.02 6.88 12.84
C ILE A 46 -4.94 5.79 12.92
N LEU A 47 -4.39 5.36 11.78
CA LEU A 47 -3.33 4.36 11.74
C LEU A 47 -2.12 4.78 12.57
N TRP A 48 -1.71 6.04 12.44
CA TRP A 48 -0.60 6.61 13.20
C TRP A 48 -0.85 6.52 14.71
N SER A 49 -2.03 6.93 15.17
CA SER A 49 -2.39 6.86 16.58
C SER A 49 -2.50 5.41 17.11
N ALA A 50 -2.96 4.48 16.28
CA ALA A 50 -3.10 3.07 16.65
C ALA A 50 -1.75 2.33 16.72
N CYS A 51 -0.74 2.80 15.98
CA CYS A 51 0.61 2.23 16.02
C CYS A 51 1.29 2.37 17.40
N ASP A 52 0.92 3.37 18.19
CA ASP A 52 1.44 3.54 19.55
C ASP A 52 0.81 2.56 20.56
N SER A 53 -0.31 1.92 20.19
CA SER A 53 -0.95 0.87 20.99
C SER A 53 -0.40 -0.50 20.60
N SER A 54 0.13 -1.24 21.58
CA SER A 54 0.75 -2.56 21.36
C SER A 54 -0.23 -3.59 20.79
N ASP A 55 -1.53 -3.40 21.00
CA ASP A 55 -2.57 -4.40 20.78
C ASP A 55 -3.51 -4.04 19.61
N SER A 56 -3.10 -3.14 18.70
CA SER A 56 -3.90 -2.84 17.51
C SER A 56 -3.78 -3.92 16.43
N LEU A 57 -4.83 -4.08 15.62
CA LEU A 57 -4.80 -4.95 14.43
C LEU A 57 -3.60 -4.62 13.50
N ILE A 58 -3.21 -3.35 13.46
CA ILE A 58 -2.11 -2.86 12.62
C ILE A 58 -0.76 -3.31 13.17
N SER A 59 -0.56 -3.24 14.50
CA SER A 59 0.68 -3.69 15.13
C SER A 59 0.87 -5.20 14.93
N GLU A 60 -0.21 -5.99 15.01
CA GLU A 60 -0.19 -7.43 14.74
C GLU A 60 0.20 -7.73 13.28
N GLN A 61 -0.46 -7.10 12.30
CA GLN A 61 -0.13 -7.28 10.88
C GLN A 61 1.29 -6.81 10.54
N ALA A 62 1.75 -5.72 11.16
CA ALA A 62 3.11 -5.23 10.99
C ALA A 62 4.14 -6.24 11.53
N LYS A 63 3.89 -6.78 12.73
CA LYS A 63 4.76 -7.79 13.34
C LYS A 63 4.82 -9.07 12.51
N GLU A 64 3.67 -9.56 12.02
CA GLU A 64 3.62 -10.73 11.14
C GLU A 64 4.42 -10.51 9.86
N ALA A 65 4.20 -9.37 9.19
CA ALA A 65 4.94 -9.01 7.98
C ALA A 65 6.45 -8.94 8.25
N ASP A 66 6.87 -8.33 9.35
CA ASP A 66 8.27 -8.24 9.77
C ASP A 66 8.90 -9.61 10.03
N GLU A 67 8.18 -10.50 10.72
CA GLU A 67 8.66 -11.87 10.97
C GLU A 67 8.86 -12.66 9.67
N ILE A 68 7.93 -12.54 8.72
CA ILE A 68 8.03 -13.18 7.40
C ILE A 68 9.22 -12.59 6.63
N ASN A 69 9.32 -11.27 6.58
CA ASN A 69 10.37 -10.56 5.85
C ASN A 69 11.77 -10.87 6.41
N LYS A 70 11.90 -10.98 7.74
CA LYS A 70 13.14 -11.44 8.40
C LYS A 70 13.49 -12.87 8.02
N LYS A 71 12.53 -13.81 7.97
CA LYS A 71 12.78 -15.20 7.58
C LYS A 71 13.24 -15.32 6.12
N SER A 72 12.64 -14.55 5.22
CA SER A 72 13.03 -14.51 3.80
C SER A 72 14.41 -13.87 3.55
N SER A 73 14.96 -13.14 4.53
CA SER A 73 16.25 -12.46 4.42
C SER A 73 17.48 -13.36 4.64
N SER A 74 17.28 -14.66 4.89
CA SER A 74 18.33 -15.62 5.31
C SER A 74 19.34 -16.06 4.25
N THR A 75 19.49 -15.35 3.12
CA THR A 75 20.65 -15.60 2.23
C THR A 75 21.35 -14.34 1.72
N ASP A 76 20.69 -13.20 1.46
CA ASP A 76 21.41 -12.06 0.83
C ASP A 76 20.98 -10.63 1.27
N GLN A 77 20.09 -10.47 2.26
CA GLN A 77 19.52 -9.15 2.59
C GLN A 77 20.09 -8.46 3.84
N SER A 78 21.01 -9.10 4.58
CA SER A 78 21.64 -8.51 5.77
C SER A 78 22.34 -7.15 5.49
N THR A 79 22.69 -6.90 4.22
CA THR A 79 23.31 -5.64 3.77
C THR A 79 22.31 -4.50 3.52
N LEU A 80 21.01 -4.77 3.31
CA LEU A 80 20.03 -3.70 3.00
C LEU A 80 19.53 -2.94 4.24
N LEU A 81 19.51 -3.58 5.41
CA LEU A 81 19.05 -2.92 6.65
C LEU A 81 20.16 -2.12 7.36
N SER A 82 21.44 -2.42 7.10
CA SER A 82 22.56 -1.89 7.92
C SER A 82 23.38 -0.77 7.29
N THR A 83 23.17 -0.40 6.02
CA THR A 83 23.81 0.78 5.42
C THR A 83 22.78 1.65 4.73
N SER A 84 22.28 2.64 5.49
CA SER A 84 21.39 3.72 5.05
C SER A 84 22.05 4.62 4.00
N THR A 85 22.19 4.08 2.79
CA THR A 85 22.36 4.85 1.57
C THR A 85 21.37 4.26 0.58
N LEU A 86 20.11 4.71 0.67
CA LEU A 86 19.12 4.44 -0.35
C LEU A 86 19.64 5.01 -1.68
N SER A 87 20.30 4.18 -2.49
CA SER A 87 20.76 4.61 -3.81
C SER A 87 19.52 4.79 -4.69
N TYR A 88 19.09 6.03 -4.90
CA TYR A 88 18.02 6.32 -5.85
C TYR A 88 18.57 6.11 -7.26
N ILE A 89 18.47 4.88 -7.76
CA ILE A 89 18.82 4.59 -9.15
C ILE A 89 17.68 5.12 -10.00
N THR A 90 17.92 6.25 -10.65
CA THR A 90 17.00 6.77 -11.66
C THR A 90 17.10 5.89 -12.90
N HIS A 91 15.97 5.36 -13.38
CA HIS A 91 15.97 4.63 -14.64
C HIS A 91 16.41 5.58 -15.76
N PRO A 92 17.30 5.19 -16.70
CA PRO A 92 17.83 6.10 -17.72
C PRO A 92 16.76 6.68 -18.67
N GLN A 93 15.56 6.09 -18.69
CA GLN A 93 14.41 6.59 -19.45
C GLN A 93 13.42 7.41 -18.61
N ALA A 94 13.67 7.60 -17.31
CA ALA A 94 12.81 8.38 -16.43
C ALA A 94 12.99 9.87 -16.71
N VAL A 95 11.88 10.58 -16.88
CA VAL A 95 11.84 12.04 -17.04
C VAL A 95 11.14 12.61 -15.80
N TYR A 96 11.88 13.36 -14.99
CA TYR A 96 11.40 13.96 -13.73
C TYR A 96 10.89 15.39 -13.91
N THR A 97 10.97 15.93 -15.12
CA THR A 97 10.40 17.23 -15.48
C THR A 97 9.04 17.05 -16.14
N SER A 98 8.21 18.09 -16.08
CA SER A 98 6.92 18.11 -16.78
C SER A 98 7.12 17.92 -18.28
N ARG A 99 6.33 17.03 -18.88
CA ARG A 99 6.30 16.82 -20.34
C ARG A 99 4.88 16.55 -20.79
N LEU A 100 4.57 16.95 -22.03
CA LEU A 100 3.32 16.59 -22.66
C LEU A 100 3.32 15.08 -22.97
N LEU A 101 2.20 14.42 -22.66
CA LEU A 101 2.01 13.01 -22.92
C LEU A 101 0.91 12.85 -23.98
N ASP A 102 1.20 12.13 -25.06
CA ASP A 102 0.23 11.83 -26.11
C ASP A 102 -0.54 10.55 -25.76
N TYR A 103 -1.84 10.70 -25.52
CA TYR A 103 -2.71 9.64 -25.02
C TYR A 103 -3.80 9.19 -26.00
N LYS A 104 -3.75 9.65 -27.26
CA LYS A 104 -4.85 9.48 -28.24
C LYS A 104 -5.29 8.03 -28.47
N ASN A 105 -4.44 7.04 -28.16
CA ASN A 105 -4.70 5.61 -28.41
C ASN A 105 -4.49 4.73 -27.17
N LEU A 106 -4.77 5.25 -25.96
CA LEU A 106 -4.72 4.41 -24.76
C LEU A 106 -5.95 3.49 -24.68
N PRO A 107 -5.77 2.21 -24.31
CA PRO A 107 -6.91 1.34 -24.02
C PRO A 107 -7.60 1.79 -22.72
N GLU A 108 -8.86 1.40 -22.57
CA GLU A 108 -9.60 1.61 -21.32
C GLU A 108 -8.85 0.94 -20.15
N PRO A 109 -8.63 1.64 -19.03
CA PRO A 109 -7.93 1.08 -17.89
C PRO A 109 -8.74 -0.07 -17.30
N LYS A 110 -8.04 -1.16 -16.96
CA LYS A 110 -8.63 -2.33 -16.30
C LYS A 110 -7.89 -2.62 -15.00
N ASN A 111 -8.59 -3.25 -14.06
CA ASN A 111 -7.97 -3.79 -12.84
C ASN A 111 -7.16 -5.05 -13.16
N SER A 112 -6.22 -5.37 -12.29
CA SER A 112 -5.51 -6.66 -12.29
C SER A 112 -6.51 -7.81 -12.19
N ASN A 113 -6.40 -8.83 -13.05
CA ASN A 113 -7.09 -10.09 -12.84
C ASN A 113 -6.36 -10.83 -11.71
N ASN A 114 -6.89 -10.73 -10.49
CA ASN A 114 -6.30 -11.28 -9.27
C ASN A 114 -6.46 -12.82 -9.18
N ASP A 115 -6.06 -13.58 -10.20
CA ASP A 115 -6.08 -15.05 -10.11
C ASP A 115 -4.92 -15.63 -9.27
N ASP A 116 -3.91 -14.81 -8.93
CA ASP A 116 -2.69 -15.25 -8.21
C ASP A 116 -2.62 -14.77 -6.74
N SER A 117 -3.55 -13.93 -6.28
CA SER A 117 -3.62 -13.51 -4.88
C SER A 117 -4.95 -13.98 -4.34
N GLU A 118 -4.93 -14.75 -3.27
CA GLU A 118 -6.09 -15.16 -2.47
C GLU A 118 -6.70 -13.93 -1.77
N TYR A 119 -7.13 -12.96 -2.57
CA TYR A 119 -7.77 -11.72 -2.17
C TYR A 119 -9.26 -12.00 -2.15
N SER A 120 -9.74 -12.55 -1.05
CA SER A 120 -11.17 -12.74 -0.85
C SER A 120 -11.83 -11.37 -0.79
N ASP A 121 -12.82 -11.12 -1.65
CA ASP A 121 -13.68 -9.91 -1.58
C ASP A 121 -14.31 -9.73 -0.19
N SER A 122 -14.38 -10.79 0.65
CA SER A 122 -14.84 -10.70 2.04
C SER A 122 -13.85 -10.03 3.02
N LEU A 123 -12.58 -9.88 2.63
CA LEU A 123 -11.54 -9.19 3.41
C LEU A 123 -11.40 -7.71 3.03
N ARG A 124 -12.22 -7.21 2.10
CA ARG A 124 -12.23 -5.80 1.71
C ARG A 124 -12.60 -4.93 2.90
N MET A 125 -11.59 -4.35 3.54
CA MET A 125 -11.76 -3.42 4.64
C MET A 125 -12.51 -2.18 4.16
N ASP A 126 -13.69 -1.96 4.74
CA ASP A 126 -14.42 -0.71 4.62
C ASP A 126 -13.88 0.26 5.66
N PHE A 127 -13.04 1.20 5.22
CA PHE A 127 -12.40 2.18 6.10
C PHE A 127 -13.42 3.07 6.82
N THR A 128 -14.63 3.23 6.26
CA THR A 128 -15.71 3.98 6.92
C THR A 128 -16.34 3.21 8.09
N LYS A 129 -16.04 1.92 8.21
CA LYS A 129 -16.53 1.02 9.27
C LYS A 129 -15.44 0.53 10.22
N LEU A 130 -14.23 1.08 10.12
CA LEU A 130 -13.18 0.82 11.11
C LEU A 130 -13.57 1.46 12.44
N ASP A 131 -14.33 0.73 13.25
CA ASP A 131 -14.61 1.10 14.64
C ASP A 131 -13.42 0.67 15.50
N ILE A 132 -12.33 1.45 15.42
CA ILE A 132 -11.11 1.24 16.23
C ILE A 132 -11.34 1.76 17.67
N ASN A 133 -12.51 2.34 17.96
CA ASN A 133 -12.92 2.79 19.29
C ASN A 133 -13.35 1.64 20.21
N SER A 134 -12.44 0.70 20.50
CA SER A 134 -12.42 0.09 21.82
C SER A 134 -11.76 1.07 22.80
N LYS A 135 -12.54 2.08 23.22
CA LYS A 135 -12.34 2.96 24.39
C LYS A 135 -10.95 3.62 24.53
N GLY A 136 -10.84 4.85 24.06
CA GLY A 136 -9.83 5.79 24.54
C GLY A 136 -9.90 7.11 23.80
N ASN A 137 -10.48 8.14 24.44
CA ASN A 137 -10.41 9.51 23.95
C ASN A 137 -8.94 9.92 23.84
N TYR A 138 -8.46 10.15 22.62
CA TYR A 138 -7.22 10.90 22.40
C TYR A 138 -7.53 12.08 21.48
N PHE A 139 -7.83 13.20 22.12
CA PHE A 139 -7.56 14.52 21.57
C PHE A 139 -6.04 14.68 21.48
N CYS A 140 -5.50 15.02 20.32
CA CYS A 140 -4.16 15.59 20.21
C CYS A 140 -4.30 17.02 19.69
N MET A 141 -3.91 17.99 20.53
CA MET A 141 -3.57 19.37 20.14
C MET A 141 -2.26 19.39 19.34
#